data_AF-A0A1U8LB06-F1
#
_entry.id   AF-A0A1U8LB06-F1
#
_cell.length_a   1.000
_cell.length_b   1.000
_cell.length_c   1.000
_cell.angle_alpha   90.00
_cell.angle_beta   90.00
_cell.angle_gamma   90.00
#
_symmetry.space_group_name_H-M   'P 1'
#
loop_
_entity.id
_entity.type
_entity.pdbx_description
1 polymer ?
#
loop_
_entity_poly.entity_id
_entity_poly.type
_entity_poly.pdbx_seq_one_letter_code
_entity_poly.pdbx_strand_id
1 'polypeptide(L)'
;MVQHQEQILMEQLKRARLQEQKTIMENEDLRKQRCKVFFNNEKQLRLRSPQEKVLEYFVFSQTLEGELFMRPTNLMRAMVPIFSPFESHLVRDGYLIGDRKIKRT
;
A
#
# COMPACT_ATOMS: atom_id res chain seq x y z
N MET A 1 -20.56 -0.33 -46.62
CA MET A 1 -21.08 0.04 -45.29
C MET A 1 -20.56 -0.86 -44.18
N VAL A 2 -20.53 -2.19 -44.36
CA VAL A 2 -20.03 -3.16 -43.35
C VAL A 2 -18.57 -2.91 -42.93
N GLN A 3 -17.64 -2.73 -43.88
CA GLN A 3 -16.23 -2.48 -43.56
C GLN A 3 -15.97 -1.19 -42.76
N HIS A 4 -16.81 -0.17 -42.96
CA HIS A 4 -16.70 1.08 -42.23
C HIS A 4 -17.15 0.90 -40.76
N GLN A 5 -18.21 0.12 -40.53
CA GLN A 5 -18.65 -0.25 -39.18
C GLN A 5 -17.61 -1.10 -38.44
N GLU A 6 -16.93 -2.01 -39.13
CA GLU A 6 -15.82 -2.80 -38.55
C GLU A 6 -14.63 -1.92 -38.16
N GLN A 7 -14.27 -0.93 -38.99
CA GLN A 7 -13.22 0.03 -38.66
C GLN A 7 -13.59 0.86 -37.41
N ILE A 8 -14.84 1.33 -37.33
CA ILE A 8 -15.34 2.07 -36.16
C ILE A 8 -15.27 1.19 -34.91
N LEU A 9 -15.73 -0.06 -34.98
CA LEU A 9 -15.71 -0.98 -33.85
C LEU A 9 -14.28 -1.29 -33.40
N MET A 10 -13.36 -1.51 -34.34
CA MET A 10 -11.95 -1.74 -34.05
C MET A 10 -11.27 -0.52 -33.41
N GLU A 11 -11.65 0.68 -33.82
CA GLU A 11 -11.14 1.91 -33.24
C GLU A 11 -11.69 2.14 -31.83
N GLN A 12 -12.98 1.88 -31.60
CA GLN A 12 -13.59 1.90 -30.27
C GLN A 12 -12.91 0.90 -29.32
N LEU A 13 -12.63 -0.31 -29.80
CA LEU A 13 -11.97 -1.35 -29.00
C LEU A 13 -10.52 -0.99 -28.65
N LYS A 14 -9.80 -0.30 -29.56
CA LYS A 14 -8.46 0.24 -29.27
C LYS A 14 -8.50 1.36 -28.23
N ARG A 15 -9.47 2.27 -28.33
CA ARG A 15 -9.65 3.37 -27.36
C ARG A 15 -9.99 2.83 -25.97
N ALA A 16 -10.88 1.84 -25.87
CA ALA A 16 -11.24 1.18 -24.62
C ALA A 16 -10.02 0.54 -23.94
N ARG A 17 -9.22 -0.24 -24.67
CA ARG A 17 -7.98 -0.84 -24.14
C ARG A 17 -6.96 0.20 -23.67
N LEU A 18 -6.80 1.29 -24.41
CA LEU A 18 -5.91 2.38 -24.02
C LEU A 18 -6.40 3.07 -22.73
N GLN A 19 -7.71 3.25 -22.60
CA GLN A 19 -8.32 3.81 -21.39
C GLN A 19 -8.13 2.88 -20.18
N GLU A 20 -8.34 1.57 -20.34
CA GLU A 20 -8.05 0.59 -19.30
C GLU A 20 -6.58 0.65 -18.85
N GLN A 21 -5.62 0.67 -19.78
CA GLN A 21 -4.20 0.77 -19.43
C GLN A 21 -3.86 2.06 -18.68
N LYS A 22 -4.42 3.20 -19.10
CA LYS A 22 -4.27 4.47 -18.39
C LYS A 22 -4.80 4.37 -16.96
N THR A 23 -6.00 3.83 -16.78
CA THR A 23 -6.57 3.66 -15.43
C THR A 23 -5.73 2.72 -14.55
N ILE A 24 -5.12 1.67 -15.12
CA ILE A 24 -4.22 0.78 -14.37
C ILE A 24 -2.98 1.54 -13.89
N MET A 25 -2.36 2.31 -14.79
CA MET A 25 -1.17 3.11 -14.48
C MET A 25 -1.47 4.16 -13.41
N GLU A 26 -2.56 4.91 -13.57
CA GLU A 26 -3.02 5.91 -12.59
C GLU A 26 -3.29 5.28 -11.22
N ASN A 27 -3.92 4.10 -11.18
CA ASN A 27 -4.16 3.38 -9.92
C ASN A 27 -2.85 2.90 -9.26
N GLU A 28 -1.85 2.49 -10.04
CA GLU A 28 -0.52 2.14 -9.52
C GLU A 28 0.23 3.36 -8.97
N ASP A 29 0.13 4.52 -9.63
CA ASP A 29 0.75 5.76 -9.15
C ASP A 29 0.08 6.28 -7.88
N LEU A 30 -1.27 6.24 -7.82
CA LEU A 30 -2.02 6.53 -6.60
C LEU A 30 -1.64 5.58 -5.46
N ARG A 31 -1.43 4.29 -5.76
CA ARG A 31 -0.98 3.31 -4.78
C ARG A 31 0.42 3.65 -4.24
N LYS A 32 1.36 4.00 -5.11
CA LYS A 32 2.71 4.45 -4.70
C LYS A 32 2.64 5.69 -3.81
N GLN A 33 1.79 6.66 -4.17
CA GLN A 33 1.59 7.87 -3.37
C GLN A 33 1.02 7.54 -1.97
N ARG A 34 0.02 6.66 -1.90
CA ARG A 34 -0.58 6.20 -0.62
C ARG A 34 0.45 5.49 0.27
N CYS A 35 1.27 4.60 -0.31
CA CYS A 35 2.36 3.94 0.40
C CYS A 35 3.34 4.96 0.97
N LYS A 36 3.77 5.94 0.16
CA LYS A 36 4.72 6.98 0.58
C LYS A 36 4.22 7.77 1.78
N VAL A 37 2.97 8.22 1.76
CA VAL A 37 2.36 8.96 2.87
C VAL A 37 2.28 8.09 4.13
N PHE A 38 1.84 6.85 3.99
CA PHE A 38 1.71 5.91 5.10
C PHE A 38 3.06 5.63 5.77
N PHE A 39 4.10 5.30 5.00
CA PHE A 39 5.42 5.04 5.56
C PHE A 39 6.05 6.28 6.18
N ASN A 40 5.82 7.46 5.62
CA ASN A 40 6.27 8.70 6.23
C ASN A 40 5.57 8.96 7.57
N ASN A 41 4.26 8.71 7.66
CA ASN A 41 3.51 8.84 8.91
C ASN A 41 3.99 7.84 9.97
N GLU A 42 4.17 6.56 9.63
CA GLU A 42 4.73 5.58 10.57
C GLU A 42 6.16 5.96 11.02
N LYS A 43 6.98 6.48 10.11
CA LYS A 43 8.31 7.00 10.45
C LYS A 43 8.22 8.14 11.45
N GLN A 44 7.34 9.11 11.23
CA GLN A 44 7.16 10.23 12.16
C GLN A 44 6.62 9.77 13.51
N LEU A 45 5.64 8.86 13.53
CA LEU A 45 5.10 8.26 14.75
C LEU A 45 6.22 7.66 15.61
N ARG A 46 7.13 6.88 15.01
CA ARG A 46 8.24 6.25 15.76
C ARG A 46 9.32 7.22 16.23
N LEU A 47 9.55 8.31 15.50
CA LEU A 47 10.57 9.30 15.86
C LEU A 47 10.09 10.32 16.89
N ARG A 48 8.78 10.61 16.91
CA ARG A 48 8.22 11.74 17.67
C ARG A 48 7.27 11.32 18.79
N SER A 49 6.79 10.09 18.80
CA SER A 49 5.88 9.59 19.83
C SER A 49 6.60 8.66 20.81
N PRO A 50 6.13 8.59 22.07
CA PRO A 50 6.66 7.64 23.04
C PRO A 50 6.32 6.21 22.61
N GLN A 51 7.07 5.22 23.14
CA GLN A 51 6.99 3.83 22.69
C GLN A 51 5.60 3.21 22.90
N GLU A 52 4.88 3.62 23.95
CA GLU A 52 3.51 3.20 24.24
C GLU A 52 2.56 3.57 23.10
N LYS A 53 2.66 4.81 22.60
CA LYS A 53 1.85 5.28 21.47
C LYS A 53 2.17 4.56 20.16
N VAL A 54 3.43 4.18 19.97
CA VAL A 54 3.84 3.37 18.82
C VAL A 54 3.22 1.99 18.92
N LEU A 55 3.28 1.35 20.09
CA LEU A 55 2.70 0.04 20.32
C LEU A 55 1.19 0.04 20.09
N GLU A 56 0.47 1.00 20.66
CA GLU A 56 -0.99 1.18 20.47
C GLU A 56 -1.39 1.25 18.99
N TYR A 57 -0.61 1.94 18.17
CA TYR A 57 -0.90 2.07 16.74
C TYR A 57 -0.84 0.72 15.99
N PHE A 58 0.01 -0.20 16.42
CA PHE A 58 0.19 -1.51 15.78
C PHE A 58 -0.72 -2.61 16.35
N VAL A 59 -1.55 -2.29 17.34
CA VAL A 59 -2.49 -3.24 17.97
C VAL A 59 -3.45 -3.81 16.93
N PHE A 60 -3.67 -5.12 16.99
CA PHE A 60 -4.64 -5.80 16.13
C PHE A 60 -6.05 -5.80 16.75
N SER A 61 -6.14 -6.04 18.05
CA SER A 61 -7.40 -6.07 18.78
C SER A 61 -7.19 -5.71 20.25
N GLN A 62 -8.25 -5.23 20.90
CA GLN A 62 -8.27 -4.93 22.32
C GLN A 62 -9.41 -5.72 22.98
N THR A 63 -9.18 -6.27 24.18
CA THR A 63 -10.24 -6.91 24.97
C THR A 63 -11.11 -5.87 25.68
N LEU A 64 -12.28 -6.29 26.16
CA LEU A 64 -13.15 -5.45 27.00
C LEU A 64 -12.46 -5.01 28.31
N GLU A 65 -11.45 -5.75 28.76
CA GLU A 65 -10.63 -5.47 29.95
C GLU A 65 -9.41 -4.58 29.64
N GLY A 66 -9.20 -4.22 28.37
CA GLY A 66 -8.16 -3.28 27.96
C GLY A 66 -6.83 -3.92 27.53
N GLU A 67 -6.73 -5.24 27.50
CA GLU A 67 -5.52 -5.94 27.05
C GLU A 67 -5.34 -5.78 25.53
N LEU A 68 -4.12 -5.46 25.11
CA LEU A 68 -3.78 -5.20 23.72
C LEU A 68 -3.13 -6.42 23.09
N PHE A 69 -3.74 -6.92 22.02
CA PHE A 69 -3.22 -8.05 21.25
C PHE A 69 -2.60 -7.57 19.96
N MET A 70 -1.39 -8.05 19.69
CA MET A 70 -0.64 -7.69 18.51
C MET A 70 -0.21 -8.95 17.75
N ARG A 71 -0.36 -8.93 16.43
CA ARG A 71 0.23 -9.99 15.60
C ARG A 71 1.74 -9.93 15.70
N PRO A 72 2.47 -11.07 15.65
CA PRO A 72 3.93 -11.07 15.69
C PRO A 72 4.57 -10.13 14.65
N THR A 73 3.96 -10.02 13.46
CA THR A 73 4.41 -9.10 12.40
C THR A 73 4.26 -7.63 12.77
N ASN A 74 3.21 -7.27 13.49
CA ASN A 74 2.98 -5.91 13.98
C ASN A 74 3.92 -5.58 15.15
N LEU A 75 4.21 -6.56 16.01
CA LEU A 75 5.17 -6.39 17.11
C LEU A 75 6.56 -6.08 16.59
N MET A 76 7.02 -6.84 15.58
CA MET A 76 8.29 -6.56 14.91
C MET A 76 8.31 -5.16 14.27
N ARG A 77 7.18 -4.68 13.74
CA ARG A 77 7.08 -3.33 13.17
C ARG A 77 7.07 -2.23 14.24
N ALA A 78 6.53 -2.50 15.42
CA ALA A 78 6.51 -1.56 16.53
C ALA A 78 7.86 -1.47 17.25
N MET A 79 8.56 -2.61 17.40
CA MET A 79 9.78 -2.74 18.20
C MET A 79 11.07 -2.46 17.45
N VAL A 80 11.14 -2.74 16.13
CA VAL A 80 12.38 -2.53 15.36
C VAL A 80 12.42 -1.08 14.85
N PRO A 81 13.26 -0.19 15.43
CA PRO A 81 13.50 1.12 14.84
C PRO A 81 14.07 0.92 13.44
N ILE A 82 13.43 1.53 12.43
CA ILE A 82 13.95 1.57 11.06
C ILE A 82 15.11 2.56 11.05
N PHE A 83 16.24 2.15 11.60
CA PHE A 83 17.47 2.52 10.94
C PHE A 83 17.58 1.54 9.78
N SER A 84 17.73 2.05 8.55
CA SER A 84 18.39 1.25 7.53
C SER A 84 19.62 0.63 8.18
N PRO A 85 19.92 -0.67 8.00
CA PRO A 85 21.24 -1.16 8.33
C PRO A 85 22.24 -0.16 7.75
N PHE A 86 23.24 0.24 8.56
CA PHE A 86 24.18 1.31 8.23
C PHE A 86 24.65 1.09 6.77
N GLU A 87 24.49 2.11 5.90
CA GLU A 87 24.77 2.09 4.45
C GLU A 87 23.70 1.53 3.48
N SER A 88 22.51 1.09 3.93
CA SER A 88 21.49 0.65 2.96
C SER A 88 20.63 1.82 2.42
N HIS A 89 20.69 2.05 1.10
CA HIS A 89 19.83 3.01 0.38
C HIS A 89 18.36 2.53 0.25
N LEU A 90 18.05 1.34 0.74
CA LEU A 90 16.72 0.74 0.70
C LEU A 90 15.84 1.38 1.78
N VAL A 91 15.10 2.42 1.42
CA VAL A 91 13.90 2.80 2.18
C VAL A 91 12.92 1.63 2.03
N ARG A 92 12.49 1.02 3.14
CA ARG A 92 11.66 -0.18 3.11
C ARG A 92 10.44 0.00 2.21
N ASP A 93 10.43 -0.63 1.04
CA ASP A 93 9.25 -0.78 0.20
C ASP A 93 8.37 -1.88 0.79
N GLY A 94 7.20 -1.50 1.31
CA GLY A 94 6.19 -2.42 1.80
C GLY A 94 4.86 -2.19 1.11
N TYR A 95 3.92 -3.11 1.30
CA TYR A 95 2.57 -3.00 0.77
C TYR A 95 1.60 -2.72 1.92
N LEU A 96 0.59 -1.88 1.68
CA LEU A 96 -0.50 -1.70 2.63
C LEU A 96 -1.37 -2.95 2.68
N ILE A 97 -2.05 -3.16 3.80
CA ILE A 97 -3.09 -4.20 3.87
C ILE A 97 -4.15 -3.86 2.82
N GLY A 98 -4.45 -4.81 1.93
CA GLY A 98 -5.36 -4.61 0.79
C GLY A 98 -4.67 -4.27 -0.54
N ASP A 99 -3.37 -3.92 -0.53
CA ASP A 99 -2.62 -3.66 -1.77
C ASP A 99 -2.27 -4.94 -2.54
N ARG A 100 -2.34 -6.10 -1.88
CA ARG A 100 -2.24 -7.40 -2.56
C ARG A 100 -3.53 -7.63 -3.35
N LYS A 101 -3.60 -7.09 -4.57
CA LYS A 101 -4.58 -7.59 -5.54
C LYS A 101 -4.35 -9.07 -5.72
N ILE A 102 -5.42 -9.82 -5.46
CA ILE A 102 -5.61 -11.25 -5.69
C ILE A 102 -4.92 -11.62 -7.01
N LYS A 103 -3.78 -12.32 -6.94
CA LYS A 103 -3.41 -13.19 -8.07
C LYS A 103 -4.52 -14.22 -8.10
N ARG A 104 -5.50 -14.04 -8.99
CA ARG A 104 -6.43 -15.11 -9.36
C ARG A 104 -5.56 -16.13 -10.08
N THR A 105 -5.00 -17.06 -9.29
CA THR A 105 -4.58 -18.38 -9.78
C THR A 105 -5.77 -19.08 -10.40
#